data_AF-A0A2V9S8M3-F1
#
_entry.id   AF-A0A2V9S8M3-F1
#
_cell.length_a   1.000
_cell.length_b   1.000
_cell.length_c   1.000
_cell.angle_alpha   90.00
_cell.angle_beta   90.00
_cell.angle_gamma   90.00
#
_symmetry.space_group_name_H-M   'P 1'
#
loop_
_entity.id
_entity.type
_entity.pdbx_description
1 polymer ?
#
loop_
_entity_poly.entity_id
_entity_poly.type
_entity_poly.pdbx_seq_one_letter_code
_entity_poly.pdbx_strand_id
1 'polypeptide(L)'
;MLRFLRDSGLIEKQIFDARQHQGWRRQRAPIALGRTRALEGITVLAEGLTDGDLNTRLAALRGLGRMACPQAAEEILNWVAGAGLAVPALPLQSALVQCCAERPQILLPYLQHAEGAIR
;
A
#
# COMPACT_ATOMS: atom_id res chain seq x y z
N MET A 1 7.84 4.52 20.19
CA MET A 1 8.53 4.58 18.88
C MET A 1 7.84 5.50 17.88
N LEU A 2 6.58 5.26 17.50
CA LEU A 2 5.88 6.08 16.48
C LEU A 2 5.83 7.58 16.82
N ARG A 3 5.59 7.94 18.09
CA ARG A 3 5.62 9.33 18.56
C ARG A 3 6.94 10.05 18.25
N PHE A 4 8.07 9.40 18.52
CA PHE A 4 9.39 9.94 18.20
C PHE A 4 9.57 10.19 16.70
N LEU A 5 9.08 9.28 15.84
CA LEU A 5 9.19 9.44 14.38
C LEU A 5 8.39 10.64 13.86
N ARG A 6 7.23 10.93 14.48
CA ARG A 6 6.44 12.14 14.19
C ARG A 6 7.14 13.38 14.71
N ASP A 7 7.56 13.37 15.97
CA ASP A 7 8.22 14.51 16.62
C ASP A 7 9.54 14.88 15.90
N SER A 8 10.23 13.89 15.30
CA SER A 8 11.47 14.11 14.54
C SER A 8 11.25 14.55 13.08
N GLY A 9 10.01 14.61 12.58
CA GLY A 9 9.72 14.92 11.18
C GLY A 9 10.04 13.78 10.20
N LEU A 10 10.28 12.55 10.70
CA LEU A 10 10.73 11.44 9.86
C LEU A 10 9.59 10.90 9.00
N ILE A 11 8.34 10.95 9.46
CA ILE A 11 7.19 10.51 8.66
C ILE A 11 7.00 11.46 7.47
N GLU A 12 7.03 12.76 7.72
CA GLU A 12 6.89 13.84 6.76
C GLU A 12 7.99 13.78 5.72
N LYS A 13 9.24 13.53 6.15
CA LYS A 13 10.35 13.32 5.23
C LYS A 13 10.10 12.13 4.30
N GLN A 14 9.61 11.00 4.80
CA GLN A 14 9.35 9.85 3.95
C GLN A 14 8.15 10.09 3.00
N ILE A 15 7.12 10.81 3.44
CA ILE A 15 6.03 11.25 2.56
C ILE A 15 6.60 12.13 1.44
N PHE A 16 7.46 13.08 1.78
CA PHE A 16 8.13 13.94 0.81
C PHE A 16 8.98 13.13 -0.18
N ASP A 17 9.80 12.20 0.33
CA ASP A 17 10.66 11.33 -0.47
C ASP A 17 9.86 10.42 -1.43
N ALA A 18 8.69 9.96 -1.03
CA ALA A 18 7.82 9.15 -1.89
C ALA A 18 7.22 9.96 -3.06
N ARG A 19 6.92 11.24 -2.85
CA ARG A 19 6.28 12.12 -3.86
C ARG A 19 7.27 12.83 -4.77
N GLN A 20 8.34 13.38 -4.20
CA GLN A 20 9.16 14.41 -4.85
C GLN A 20 10.49 13.88 -5.38
N HIS A 21 10.97 12.76 -4.86
CA HIS A 21 12.24 12.19 -5.28
C HIS A 21 12.07 11.16 -6.40
N GLN A 22 13.18 10.83 -7.07
CA GLN A 22 13.28 9.84 -8.14
C GLN A 22 14.19 8.67 -7.76
N GLY A 23 14.07 7.56 -8.49
CA GLY A 23 14.92 6.39 -8.33
C GLY A 23 14.87 5.78 -6.93
N TRP A 24 16.05 5.49 -6.36
CA TRP A 24 16.16 4.71 -5.12
C TRP A 24 15.44 5.33 -3.93
N ARG A 25 15.46 6.67 -3.80
CA ARG A 25 14.83 7.38 -2.67
C ARG A 25 13.32 7.21 -2.71
N ARG A 26 12.76 7.41 -3.90
CA ARG A 26 11.33 7.22 -4.18
C ARG A 26 10.86 5.82 -3.83
N GLN A 27 11.65 4.80 -4.18
CA GLN A 27 11.29 3.39 -3.96
C GLN A 27 11.47 2.95 -2.49
N ARG A 28 12.42 3.52 -1.75
CA ARG A 28 12.64 3.15 -0.33
C ARG A 28 11.67 3.83 0.62
N ALA A 29 11.18 5.02 0.28
CA ALA A 29 10.29 5.77 1.15
C ALA A 29 8.97 5.04 1.46
N PRO A 30 8.25 4.45 0.49
CA PRO A 30 7.07 3.61 0.75
C PRO A 30 7.32 2.45 1.70
N ILE A 31 8.48 1.80 1.54
CA ILE A 31 8.90 0.66 2.36
C ILE A 31 9.16 1.11 3.80
N ALA A 32 9.75 2.30 3.99
CA ALA A 32 9.99 2.89 5.31
C ALA A 32 8.67 3.30 5.98
N LEU A 33 7.79 3.99 5.26
CA LEU A 33 6.45 4.37 5.73
C LEU A 33 5.64 3.16 6.21
N GLY A 34 5.58 2.09 5.41
CA GLY A 34 4.85 0.88 5.81
C GLY A 34 5.34 0.28 7.14
N ARG A 35 6.62 0.42 7.48
CA ARG A 35 7.20 -0.10 8.74
C ARG A 35 6.83 0.75 9.95
N THR A 36 6.52 2.03 9.76
CA THR A 36 6.12 2.90 10.87
C THR A 36 4.68 2.65 11.28
N ARG A 37 3.85 2.11 10.37
CA ARG A 37 2.40 1.97 10.52
C ARG A 37 1.70 3.31 10.85
N ALA A 38 2.33 4.42 10.45
CA ALA A 38 1.75 5.75 10.54
C ALA A 38 0.63 5.87 9.48
N LEU A 39 -0.62 5.98 9.92
CA LEU A 39 -1.78 6.07 9.02
C LEU A 39 -1.68 7.27 8.07
N GLU A 40 -0.93 8.30 8.45
CA GLU A 40 -0.56 9.45 7.63
C GLU A 40 0.13 9.06 6.31
N GLY A 41 0.78 7.90 6.28
CA GLY A 41 1.44 7.36 5.08
C GLY A 41 0.49 6.67 4.10
N ILE A 42 -0.75 6.34 4.47
CA ILE A 42 -1.64 5.52 3.61
C ILE A 42 -1.92 6.23 2.29
N THR A 43 -2.30 7.51 2.33
CA THR A 43 -2.63 8.27 1.12
C THR A 43 -1.46 8.34 0.13
N VAL A 44 -0.24 8.62 0.61
CA VAL A 44 0.93 8.68 -0.28
C VAL A 44 1.32 7.31 -0.83
N LEU A 45 1.09 6.25 -0.06
CA LEU A 45 1.31 4.89 -0.55
C LEU A 45 0.26 4.51 -1.61
N ALA A 46 -1.00 4.90 -1.43
CA ALA A 46 -2.06 4.69 -2.41
C ALA A 46 -1.78 5.42 -3.73
N GLU A 47 -1.31 6.68 -3.67
CA GLU A 47 -0.85 7.43 -4.86
C GLU A 47 0.24 6.67 -5.64
N GLY A 48 1.13 5.98 -4.94
CA GLY A 48 2.19 5.19 -5.56
C GLY A 48 1.71 3.93 -6.29
N LEU A 49 0.49 3.43 -6.03
CA LEU A 49 -0.07 2.29 -6.76
C LEU A 49 -0.37 2.61 -8.23
N THR A 50 -0.61 3.88 -8.54
CA THR A 50 -0.88 4.35 -9.92
C THR A 50 0.36 4.86 -10.64
N ASP A 51 1.55 4.67 -10.06
CA ASP A 51 2.78 5.16 -10.68
C ASP A 51 3.11 4.45 -12.00
N GLY A 52 3.75 5.18 -12.93
CA GLY A 52 4.19 4.62 -14.21
C GLY A 52 5.27 3.54 -14.05
N ASP A 53 6.16 3.65 -13.05
CA ASP A 53 7.22 2.68 -12.80
C ASP A 53 6.72 1.49 -11.96
N LEU A 54 6.94 0.26 -12.46
CA LEU A 54 6.52 -0.97 -11.77
C LEU A 54 7.20 -1.11 -10.40
N ASN A 55 8.45 -0.68 -10.25
CA ASN A 55 9.15 -0.79 -8.97
C ASN A 55 8.56 0.15 -7.92
N THR A 56 8.18 1.36 -8.32
CA THR A 56 7.40 2.28 -7.46
C THR A 56 6.07 1.66 -7.05
N ARG A 57 5.30 1.09 -7.99
CA ARG A 57 4.03 0.41 -7.66
C ARG A 57 4.22 -0.73 -6.66
N LEU A 58 5.24 -1.55 -6.86
CA LEU A 58 5.58 -2.65 -5.95
C LEU A 58 6.03 -2.16 -4.57
N ALA A 59 6.79 -1.06 -4.52
CA ALA A 59 7.20 -0.43 -3.26
C ALA A 59 6.00 0.12 -2.49
N ALA A 60 5.08 0.80 -3.17
CA ALA A 60 3.82 1.29 -2.64
C ALA A 60 2.95 0.17 -2.09
N LEU A 61 2.71 -0.88 -2.89
CA LEU A 61 1.93 -2.06 -2.49
C LEU A 61 2.53 -2.77 -1.27
N ARG A 62 3.85 -2.95 -1.24
CA ARG A 62 4.55 -3.52 -0.07
C ARG A 62 4.46 -2.61 1.15
N GLY A 63 4.51 -1.29 0.94
CA GLY A 63 4.30 -0.29 1.98
C GLY A 63 2.91 -0.44 2.61
N LEU A 64 1.85 -0.47 1.79
CA LEU A 64 0.48 -0.69 2.23
C LEU A 64 0.32 -2.02 2.96
N GLY A 65 0.84 -3.12 2.41
CA GLY A 65 0.82 -4.42 3.07
C GLY A 65 1.41 -4.39 4.48
N ARG A 66 2.51 -3.66 4.68
CA ARG A 66 3.19 -3.54 5.99
C ARG A 66 2.44 -2.67 7.01
N MET A 67 1.55 -1.79 6.54
CA MET A 67 0.64 -1.06 7.41
C MET A 67 -0.19 -2.01 8.25
N ALA A 68 -0.51 -3.20 7.70
CA ALA A 68 -1.24 -4.27 8.36
C ALA A 68 -2.54 -3.76 9.01
N CYS A 69 -3.29 -2.93 8.26
CA CYS A 69 -4.54 -2.36 8.73
C CYS A 69 -5.64 -2.42 7.65
N PRO A 70 -6.92 -2.48 8.07
CA PRO A 70 -8.09 -2.42 7.20
C PRO A 70 -8.05 -1.32 6.14
N GLN A 71 -7.69 -0.11 6.52
CA GLN A 71 -7.68 1.05 5.62
C GLN A 71 -6.71 0.84 4.45
N ALA A 72 -5.56 0.19 4.70
CA ALA A 72 -4.63 -0.12 3.63
C ALA A 72 -5.15 -1.23 2.69
N ALA A 73 -5.96 -2.17 3.18
CA ALA A 73 -6.63 -3.15 2.32
C ALA A 73 -7.65 -2.46 1.39
N GLU A 74 -8.45 -1.54 1.92
CA GLU A 74 -9.44 -0.79 1.15
C GLU A 74 -8.78 -0.01 0.00
N GLU A 75 -7.66 0.68 0.24
CA GLU A 75 -6.90 1.36 -0.82
C GLU A 75 -6.39 0.40 -1.91
N ILE A 76 -5.85 -0.76 -1.52
CA ILE A 76 -5.39 -1.78 -2.48
C ILE A 76 -6.56 -2.29 -3.32
N LEU A 77 -7.69 -2.61 -2.69
CA LEU A 77 -8.86 -3.21 -3.35
C LEU A 77 -9.54 -2.19 -4.28
N ASN A 78 -9.66 -0.93 -3.85
CA ASN A 78 -10.17 0.16 -4.68
C ASN A 78 -9.29 0.37 -5.92
N TRP A 79 -7.97 0.34 -5.75
CA TRP A 79 -7.04 0.44 -6.86
C TRP A 79 -7.19 -0.74 -7.85
N VAL A 80 -7.24 -1.98 -7.36
CA VAL A 80 -7.42 -3.16 -8.23
C VAL A 80 -8.77 -3.11 -8.95
N ALA A 81 -9.84 -2.68 -8.29
CA ALA A 81 -11.17 -2.56 -8.90
C ALA A 81 -11.20 -1.51 -10.02
N GLY A 82 -10.46 -0.41 -9.89
CA GLY A 82 -10.42 0.67 -10.89
C GLY A 82 -9.42 0.44 -12.02
N ALA A 83 -8.20 -0.02 -11.72
CA ALA A 83 -7.10 -0.11 -12.68
C ALA A 83 -6.85 -1.53 -13.22
N GLY A 84 -7.47 -2.56 -12.62
CA GLY A 84 -7.13 -3.95 -12.88
C GLY A 84 -5.80 -4.37 -12.27
N LEU A 85 -5.34 -5.59 -12.59
CA LEU A 85 -4.13 -6.15 -12.03
C LEU A 85 -2.87 -5.62 -12.73
N ALA A 86 -2.31 -4.51 -12.24
CA ALA A 86 -1.11 -3.84 -12.78
C ALA A 86 0.23 -4.24 -12.10
N VAL A 87 0.18 -5.26 -11.23
CA VAL A 87 1.31 -5.84 -10.48
C VAL A 87 1.19 -7.37 -10.46
N PRO A 88 2.28 -8.12 -10.22
CA PRO A 88 2.20 -9.57 -10.07
C PRO A 88 1.29 -9.99 -8.92
N ALA A 89 0.63 -11.15 -9.06
CA ALA A 89 -0.36 -11.64 -8.10
C ALA A 89 0.21 -11.90 -6.70
N LEU A 90 1.43 -12.46 -6.57
CA LEU A 90 2.02 -12.81 -5.27
C LEU A 90 2.23 -11.59 -4.34
N PRO A 91 2.84 -10.47 -4.80
CA PRO A 91 2.89 -9.24 -4.02
C PRO A 91 1.52 -8.72 -3.57
N LEU A 92 0.51 -8.78 -4.46
CA LEU A 92 -0.85 -8.35 -4.14
C LEU A 92 -1.47 -9.23 -3.06
N GLN A 93 -1.44 -10.55 -3.24
CA GLN A 93 -1.93 -11.51 -2.26
C GLN A 93 -1.25 -11.32 -0.90
N SER A 94 0.08 -11.19 -0.90
CA SER A 94 0.85 -10.96 0.34
C SER A 94 0.44 -9.68 1.06
N ALA A 95 0.17 -8.59 0.32
CA ALA A 95 -0.26 -7.33 0.90
C ALA A 95 -1.68 -7.44 1.48
N LEU A 96 -2.61 -8.05 0.75
CA LEU A 96 -3.98 -8.27 1.22
C LEU A 96 -4.03 -9.19 2.44
N VAL A 97 -3.25 -10.27 2.47
CA VAL A 97 -3.16 -11.15 3.64
C VAL A 97 -2.70 -10.38 4.88
N GLN A 98 -1.68 -9.51 4.75
CA GLN A 98 -1.19 -8.71 5.88
C GLN A 98 -2.23 -7.70 6.37
N CYS A 99 -2.98 -7.04 5.48
CA CYS A 99 -3.94 -6.01 5.86
C CYS A 99 -5.29 -6.56 6.34
N CYS A 100 -5.71 -7.71 5.79
CA CYS A 100 -7.01 -8.31 6.09
C CYS A 100 -6.97 -9.30 7.26
N ALA A 101 -5.80 -9.57 7.86
CA ALA A 101 -5.65 -10.57 8.93
C ALA A 101 -6.64 -10.35 10.10
N GLU A 102 -6.86 -9.09 10.50
CA GLU A 102 -7.77 -8.73 11.60
C GLU A 102 -9.24 -8.60 11.14
N ARG A 103 -9.47 -8.31 9.86
CA ARG A 103 -10.81 -8.03 9.31
C ARG A 103 -10.96 -8.60 7.90
N PRO A 104 -11.10 -9.92 7.75
CA PRO A 104 -11.24 -10.56 6.45
C PRO A 104 -12.55 -10.19 5.73
N GLN A 105 -13.54 -9.68 6.45
CA GLN A 105 -14.85 -9.29 5.88
C GLN A 105 -14.73 -8.15 4.86
N ILE A 106 -13.63 -7.39 4.87
CA ILE A 106 -13.34 -6.32 3.89
C ILE A 106 -13.25 -6.87 2.47
N LEU A 107 -12.93 -8.16 2.30
CA LEU A 107 -12.87 -8.80 0.99
C LEU A 107 -14.25 -9.12 0.41
N LEU A 108 -15.31 -9.22 1.24
CA LEU A 108 -16.62 -9.71 0.80
C LEU A 108 -17.24 -8.88 -0.32
N PRO A 109 -17.26 -7.53 -0.27
CA PRO A 109 -17.79 -6.73 -1.37
C PRO A 109 -17.03 -6.98 -2.67
N TYR A 110 -15.71 -7.16 -2.60
CA TYR A 110 -14.88 -7.35 -3.79
C TYR A 110 -14.97 -8.77 -4.37
N LEU A 111 -15.28 -9.78 -3.56
CA LEU A 111 -15.53 -11.14 -4.03
C LEU A 111 -16.83 -11.25 -4.85
N GLN A 112 -17.86 -10.50 -4.48
CA GLN A 112 -19.12 -10.46 -5.22
C GLN A 112 -18.96 -9.87 -6.63
N HIS A 113 -17.97 -8.99 -6.82
CA HIS A 113 -17.63 -8.42 -8.13
C HIS A 113 -16.67 -9.31 -8.93
N ALA A 114 -16.07 -10.34 -8.30
CA ALA A 114 -15.05 -11.20 -8.88
C ALA A 114 -15.61 -12.53 -9.44
N GLU A 115 -16.93 -12.68 -9.61
CA GLU A 115 -17.61 -13.89 -10.14
C GLU A 115 -17.25 -14.26 -11.61
N GLY A 116 -16.12 -13.76 -12.14
CA GLY A 116 -15.48 -14.25 -13.35
C GLY A 116 -14.32 -15.22 -13.03
N ALA A 117 -14.62 -16.53 -13.12
CA ALA A 117 -13.67 -17.65 -13.18
C ALA A 117 -12.80 -17.92 -11.94
N ILE A 118 -13.43 -18.50 -10.90
CA ILE A 118 -12.77 -19.53 -10.11
C ILE A 118 -13.31 -20.88 -10.63
N ARG A 119 -12.63 -21.46 -11.62
CA ARG A 119 -12.78 -22.86 -12.03
C ARG A 119 -11.49 -23.60 -11.76
#